data_AF-A0A1W9Q7B0-F1
#
_entry.id   AF-A0A1W9Q7B0-F1
#
_cell.length_a   1.000
_cell.length_b   1.000
_cell.length_c   1.000
_cell.angle_alpha   90.00
_cell.angle_beta   90.00
_cell.angle_gamma   90.00
#
_symmetry.space_group_name_H-M   'P 1'
#
loop_
_entity.id
_entity.type
_entity.pdbx_description
1 polymer ?
#
loop_
_entity_poly.entity_id
_entity_poly.type
_entity_poly.pdbx_seq_one_letter_code
_entity_poly.pdbx_strand_id
1 'polypeptide(L)'
;MAALNWLMGTADALGYVDPVSGTSLSSSTTAPSVITVVITKHAKPTTCGRDLEGFANQKRVLVGYNDASETTLTHELFHAMTDSSDHVSATRLGSLHDRMLMKAGAGTGKVIPGCNRWRATGGSPPAGCDAELEAQAFAADPNAFGCSMLRSRLGGVVDPPPAGPDIGAMEPPSPPSELVFTYGPDPGAPEVEFTDQTATNGEYSIVVPPGWTEITSPTVLTTSWANVGTEIAVDVYIPETVPNPWWVGAVAFAIDLPGAGFNNAWLGQVDLTPLPRGEWSTVSVQVGQALQEAILGDLPGMRIRIVTNVPDTFGFDPVLLDNLRFAGTLTPRTIFHQPGSNGTDVSTSAFLSFDVNGDWTSPQSALTQNLELVSDGTASLEVPAGGTKFIESRAFSTAELPQLGATLSVDVYVPDPQPNPWWVGAVQAYLSCPSANLHNAWLGQVPLSGLFPEEFNQLSFTLPASVPETLAGVASDCRFTLSLISNSGSGAFLFDRLGFLP
;
A
#
# COMPACT_ATOMS: atom_id res chain seq x y z
N MET A 1 55.67 33.15 18.55
CA MET A 1 55.97 31.82 19.09
C MET A 1 54.70 30.99 18.94
N ALA A 2 54.50 30.34 17.77
CA ALA A 2 54.73 28.90 17.50
C ALA A 2 53.81 28.01 18.37
N ALA A 3 52.73 27.38 17.90
CA ALA A 3 52.46 26.41 16.80
C ALA A 3 52.45 24.93 17.27
N LEU A 4 51.60 24.13 16.59
CA LEU A 4 51.36 22.66 16.56
C LEU A 4 50.23 22.10 17.47
N ASN A 5 49.16 21.41 17.01
CA ASN A 5 48.83 20.34 16.02
C ASN A 5 49.02 18.87 16.45
N TRP A 6 47.92 18.09 16.30
CA TRP A 6 47.77 16.62 16.05
C TRP A 6 48.14 15.62 17.19
N LEU A 7 47.38 14.54 17.46
CA LEU A 7 47.08 13.40 16.58
C LEU A 7 45.78 12.63 16.94
N MET A 8 45.14 12.08 15.90
CA MET A 8 44.17 10.95 15.95
C MET A 8 44.89 9.65 16.32
N GLY A 9 44.21 8.72 17.00
CA GLY A 9 44.70 7.37 17.30
C GLY A 9 43.73 6.31 16.82
N THR A 10 44.19 5.50 15.88
CA THR A 10 43.57 4.32 15.26
C THR A 10 43.36 3.19 16.26
N ALA A 11 42.22 2.50 16.17
CA ALA A 11 41.99 1.23 16.84
C ALA A 11 42.49 0.08 15.95
N ASP A 12 43.70 -0.40 16.23
CA ASP A 12 44.24 -1.61 15.63
C ASP A 12 43.70 -2.87 16.32
N ALA A 13 43.40 -3.85 15.48
CA ALA A 13 42.89 -5.15 15.80
C ALA A 13 43.87 -5.99 16.63
N LEU A 14 43.39 -6.58 17.72
CA LEU A 14 44.10 -7.64 18.45
C LEU A 14 43.86 -8.98 17.75
N GLY A 15 44.81 -9.39 16.92
CA GLY A 15 44.89 -10.73 16.36
C GLY A 15 45.49 -11.73 17.35
N TYR A 16 44.77 -12.81 17.59
CA TYR A 16 45.24 -14.01 18.28
C TYR A 16 46.07 -14.85 17.31
N VAL A 17 47.31 -15.19 17.68
CA VAL A 17 48.22 -16.05 16.90
C VAL A 17 48.30 -17.41 17.58
N ASP A 18 47.85 -18.46 16.87
CA ASP A 18 48.07 -19.86 17.23
C ASP A 18 49.43 -20.32 16.65
N PRO A 19 50.39 -20.81 17.47
CA PRO A 19 51.68 -21.22 16.99
C PRO A 19 51.71 -22.73 16.75
N VAL A 20 51.16 -23.22 15.64
CA VAL A 20 51.58 -24.46 14.93
C VAL A 20 50.84 -24.53 13.58
N SER A 21 51.58 -24.84 12.52
CA SER A 21 51.17 -25.00 11.11
C SER A 21 51.09 -23.70 10.28
N GLY A 22 52.20 -23.41 9.59
CA GLY A 22 52.25 -22.39 8.54
C GLY A 22 51.49 -22.85 7.30
N THR A 23 50.28 -22.33 7.11
CA THR A 23 49.55 -22.33 5.83
C THR A 23 48.67 -21.09 5.76
N SER A 24 48.89 -20.25 4.74
CA SER A 24 48.04 -19.08 4.46
C SER A 24 46.76 -19.53 3.76
N LEU A 25 45.61 -19.37 4.40
CA LEU A 25 44.29 -19.50 3.78
C LEU A 25 43.77 -18.11 3.41
N SER A 26 43.56 -17.87 2.12
CA SER A 26 42.80 -16.75 1.60
C SER A 26 41.31 -17.02 1.79
N SER A 27 40.62 -16.26 2.64
CA SER A 27 39.16 -16.32 2.76
C SER A 27 38.50 -15.41 1.72
N SER A 28 37.80 -16.03 0.77
CA SER A 28 36.80 -15.37 -0.07
C SER A 28 35.53 -15.16 0.75
N THR A 29 35.06 -13.92 0.86
CA THR A 29 33.77 -13.57 1.46
C THR A 29 32.62 -14.02 0.55
N THR A 30 32.00 -15.15 0.88
CA THR A 30 30.65 -15.51 0.44
C THR A 30 29.65 -15.03 1.49
N ALA A 31 28.56 -14.40 1.05
CA ALA A 31 27.50 -13.86 1.90
C ALA A 31 26.79 -14.96 2.71
N PRO A 32 26.27 -14.67 3.92
CA PRO A 32 25.50 -15.66 4.67
C PRO A 32 24.13 -15.89 4.02
N SER A 33 23.82 -17.15 3.75
CA SER A 33 22.49 -17.60 3.30
C SER A 33 21.48 -17.43 4.44
N VAL A 34 20.42 -16.64 4.21
CA VAL A 34 19.28 -16.53 5.13
C VAL A 34 18.40 -17.76 4.96
N ILE A 35 18.12 -18.46 6.06
CA ILE A 35 17.13 -19.54 6.12
C ILE A 35 15.77 -18.89 6.41
N THR A 36 14.91 -18.85 5.41
CA THR A 36 13.50 -18.45 5.59
C THR A 36 12.70 -19.66 6.07
N VAL A 37 12.21 -19.61 7.31
CA VAL A 37 11.27 -20.60 7.85
C VAL A 37 9.84 -20.09 7.61
N VAL A 38 9.13 -20.69 6.66
CA VAL A 38 7.71 -20.41 6.44
C VAL A 38 6.88 -21.35 7.33
N ILE A 39 6.18 -20.79 8.32
CA ILE A 39 5.20 -21.53 9.13
C ILE A 39 3.81 -21.20 8.60
N THR A 40 3.22 -22.10 7.83
CA THR A 40 1.83 -21.97 7.38
C THR A 40 0.87 -22.50 8.45
N LYS A 41 0.08 -21.61 9.06
CA LYS A 41 -1.05 -21.99 9.93
C LYS A 41 -2.29 -22.20 9.06
N HIS A 42 -2.74 -23.44 8.91
CA HIS A 42 -4.03 -23.72 8.26
C HIS A 42 -5.17 -23.32 9.21
N ALA A 43 -6.02 -22.40 8.78
CA ALA A 43 -7.31 -22.13 9.41
C ALA A 43 -8.21 -23.39 9.31
N LYS A 44 -8.82 -23.81 10.43
CA LYS A 44 -9.83 -24.87 10.42
C LYS A 44 -11.15 -24.33 9.85
N PRO A 45 -11.85 -25.07 8.97
CA PRO A 45 -13.23 -24.77 8.66
C PRO A 45 -14.13 -25.16 9.85
N THR A 46 -15.05 -24.27 10.20
CA THR A 46 -16.11 -24.48 11.19
C THR A 46 -17.19 -25.39 10.64
N THR A 47 -17.33 -26.60 11.18
CA THR A 47 -18.58 -27.36 11.15
C THR A 47 -18.81 -28.14 12.46
N CYS A 48 -20.08 -28.18 12.86
CA CYS A 48 -20.61 -28.82 14.05
C CYS A 48 -20.36 -30.34 14.12
N GLY A 49 -20.10 -30.84 15.34
CA GLY A 49 -20.65 -32.12 15.80
C GLY A 49 -19.65 -33.21 16.25
N ARG A 50 -19.61 -33.39 17.58
CA ARG A 50 -19.26 -34.58 18.40
C ARG A 50 -17.83 -35.16 18.40
N ASP A 51 -17.35 -35.26 19.64
CA ASP A 51 -16.46 -36.25 20.27
C ASP A 51 -15.36 -36.91 19.42
N LEU A 52 -14.12 -36.64 19.82
CA LEU A 52 -13.12 -37.66 20.18
C LEU A 52 -11.90 -36.98 20.84
N GLU A 53 -11.64 -37.34 22.10
CA GLU A 53 -10.38 -37.09 22.81
C GLU A 53 -9.26 -37.95 22.21
N GLY A 54 -8.02 -37.41 22.18
CA GLY A 54 -6.80 -38.21 22.08
C GLY A 54 -5.85 -37.81 20.95
N PHE A 55 -4.61 -37.50 21.33
CA PHE A 55 -3.42 -37.18 20.51
C PHE A 55 -3.27 -35.73 20.03
N ALA A 56 -2.79 -34.88 20.93
CA ALA A 56 -2.03 -33.68 20.58
C ALA A 56 -0.52 -33.95 20.79
N ASN A 57 0.31 -33.38 19.92
CA ASN A 57 1.78 -33.33 19.90
C ASN A 57 2.50 -34.31 18.97
N GLN A 58 2.49 -34.01 17.67
CA GLN A 58 3.69 -34.20 16.84
C GLN A 58 3.86 -33.01 15.90
N LYS A 59 4.88 -32.17 16.15
CA LYS A 59 5.40 -31.22 15.16
C LYS A 59 6.25 -32.01 14.16
N ARG A 60 5.92 -31.93 12.87
CA ARG A 60 6.80 -32.39 11.78
C ARG A 60 7.50 -31.17 11.18
N VAL A 61 8.82 -31.21 11.18
CA VAL A 61 9.67 -30.24 10.49
C VAL A 61 9.99 -30.83 9.11
N LEU A 62 9.63 -30.13 8.05
CA LEU A 62 10.09 -30.42 6.69
C LEU A 62 11.14 -29.38 6.33
N VAL A 63 12.36 -29.84 6.08
CA VAL A 63 13.45 -28.99 5.56
C VAL A 63 13.60 -29.34 4.08
N GLY A 64 13.32 -28.38 3.21
CA GLY A 64 13.61 -28.48 1.77
C GLY A 64 14.78 -27.57 1.41
N TYR A 65 15.75 -28.09 0.66
CA TYR A 65 16.80 -27.29 0.02
C TYR A 65 16.41 -27.03 -1.43
N ASN A 66 16.43 -25.76 -1.85
CA ASN A 66 16.43 -25.39 -3.26
C ASN A 66 17.88 -25.11 -3.66
N ASP A 67 18.41 -25.92 -4.58
CA ASP A 67 19.62 -25.55 -5.31
C ASP A 67 19.35 -25.67 -6.81
N ALA A 68 19.67 -24.61 -7.53
CA ALA A 68 19.45 -24.50 -8.95
C ALA A 68 20.66 -25.07 -9.70
N SER A 69 20.55 -26.30 -10.21
CA SER A 69 21.24 -26.71 -11.43
C SER A 69 20.65 -28.03 -11.96
N GLU A 70 20.38 -28.07 -13.28
CA GLU A 70 20.07 -29.30 -13.99
C GLU A 70 21.25 -30.28 -13.92
N THR A 71 21.01 -31.54 -13.54
CA THR A 71 21.45 -32.73 -14.30
C THR A 71 20.90 -34.02 -13.68
N THR A 72 20.52 -34.94 -14.57
CA THR A 72 20.03 -36.30 -14.36
C THR A 72 20.91 -37.12 -13.41
N LEU A 73 20.32 -37.88 -12.47
CA LEU A 73 20.87 -39.16 -11.99
C LEU A 73 19.82 -39.96 -11.20
N THR A 74 19.53 -41.16 -11.70
CA THR A 74 18.94 -42.29 -10.96
C THR A 74 19.93 -42.82 -9.92
N HIS A 75 19.50 -43.01 -8.66
CA HIS A 75 19.87 -44.19 -7.87
C HIS A 75 19.05 -44.34 -6.57
N GLU A 76 18.76 -45.60 -6.27
CA GLU A 76 18.14 -46.13 -5.06
C GLU A 76 19.02 -45.94 -3.81
N LEU A 77 18.41 -45.89 -2.62
CA LEU A 77 18.92 -46.61 -1.45
C LEU A 77 17.88 -46.76 -0.34
N PHE A 78 17.74 -48.02 0.09
CA PHE A 78 16.99 -48.56 1.21
C PHE A 78 17.32 -47.90 2.56
N HIS A 79 16.32 -47.76 3.44
CA HIS A 79 16.48 -48.21 4.83
C HIS A 79 15.15 -48.69 5.44
N ALA A 80 15.29 -49.81 6.13
CA ALA A 80 14.26 -50.67 6.67
C ALA A 80 13.53 -50.08 7.89
N MET A 81 12.23 -50.33 7.97
CA MET A 81 11.60 -50.73 9.21
C MET A 81 10.72 -51.95 8.92
N THR A 82 11.14 -53.04 9.54
CA THR A 82 10.43 -54.30 9.65
C THR A 82 9.13 -54.09 10.42
N ASP A 83 8.00 -54.43 9.82
CA ASP A 83 6.93 -55.04 10.58
C ASP A 83 6.43 -56.27 9.83
N SER A 84 6.24 -57.32 10.63
CA SER A 84 6.13 -58.70 10.21
C SER A 84 4.69 -59.11 9.95
N SER A 85 4.56 -60.16 9.13
CA SER A 85 3.38 -61.04 8.96
C SER A 85 2.11 -60.40 8.39
N ASP A 86 1.81 -60.64 7.11
CA ASP A 86 0.99 -61.81 6.77
C ASP A 86 0.93 -62.11 5.26
N HIS A 87 0.46 -63.33 5.00
CA HIS A 87 0.60 -64.19 3.83
C HIS A 87 -0.20 -63.84 2.54
N VAL A 88 0.47 -64.14 1.41
CA VAL A 88 -0.02 -64.96 0.26
C VAL A 88 -0.87 -64.34 -0.87
N SER A 89 -0.35 -64.64 -2.07
CA SER A 89 -0.99 -64.93 -3.37
C SER A 89 -1.16 -63.82 -4.42
N ALA A 90 -0.41 -64.05 -5.50
CA ALA A 90 -0.59 -63.51 -6.84
C ALA A 90 -1.95 -63.90 -7.45
N THR A 91 -2.49 -63.06 -8.33
CA THR A 91 -3.05 -63.48 -9.63
C THR A 91 -3.02 -62.33 -10.64
N ARG A 92 -2.79 -62.72 -11.90
CA ARG A 92 -2.55 -61.96 -13.13
C ARG A 92 -3.80 -61.28 -13.74
N LEU A 93 -3.51 -60.52 -14.81
CA LEU A 93 -4.33 -60.12 -15.99
C LEU A 93 -5.13 -58.82 -15.80
N GLY A 94 -5.12 -57.84 -16.70
CA GLY A 94 -4.45 -57.71 -17.99
C GLY A 94 -4.85 -56.40 -18.70
N SER A 95 -3.90 -55.88 -19.49
CA SER A 95 -4.00 -55.08 -20.74
C SER A 95 -5.31 -54.38 -21.18
N LEU A 96 -5.16 -53.13 -21.63
CA LEU A 96 -5.64 -52.52 -22.90
C LEU A 96 -5.22 -51.02 -22.86
N HIS A 97 -4.21 -50.50 -23.56
CA HIS A 97 -3.95 -50.29 -25.01
C HIS A 97 -4.97 -49.41 -25.77
N ASP A 98 -4.39 -48.33 -26.35
CA ASP A 98 -4.77 -47.51 -27.51
C ASP A 98 -5.83 -46.40 -27.38
N ARG A 99 -5.44 -45.11 -27.49
CA ARG A 99 -5.13 -44.26 -28.70
C ARG A 99 -6.41 -43.53 -29.16
N MET A 100 -6.44 -42.26 -29.59
CA MET A 100 -5.58 -41.61 -30.59
C MET A 100 -5.86 -40.09 -30.69
N LEU A 101 -4.86 -39.36 -31.19
CA LEU A 101 -4.83 -37.94 -31.62
C LEU A 101 -5.59 -37.64 -32.93
N MET A 102 -5.97 -36.36 -33.15
CA MET A 102 -5.69 -35.47 -34.33
C MET A 102 -6.57 -34.19 -34.25
N LYS A 103 -6.04 -32.96 -34.17
CA LYS A 103 -5.48 -31.99 -35.17
C LYS A 103 -6.50 -31.11 -35.96
N ALA A 104 -6.47 -29.80 -35.64
CA ALA A 104 -6.48 -28.57 -36.45
C ALA A 104 -7.61 -28.20 -37.46
N GLY A 105 -8.06 -26.95 -37.37
CA GLY A 105 -8.73 -26.18 -38.43
C GLY A 105 -8.96 -24.71 -38.03
N ALA A 106 -8.43 -23.77 -38.83
CA ALA A 106 -8.53 -22.32 -38.65
C ALA A 106 -9.86 -21.74 -39.20
N GLY A 107 -10.35 -20.64 -38.63
CA GLY A 107 -11.49 -19.91 -39.18
C GLY A 107 -12.01 -18.79 -38.28
N THR A 108 -11.89 -17.57 -38.78
CA THR A 108 -12.33 -16.27 -38.25
C THR A 108 -13.76 -16.21 -37.70
N GLY A 109 -13.96 -15.58 -36.55
CA GLY A 109 -15.28 -15.17 -36.07
C GLY A 109 -15.28 -14.74 -34.60
N LYS A 110 -15.38 -13.43 -34.36
CA LYS A 110 -15.75 -12.84 -33.06
C LYS A 110 -17.01 -13.52 -32.54
N VAL A 111 -16.95 -14.14 -31.35
CA VAL A 111 -18.14 -14.48 -30.56
C VAL A 111 -17.89 -14.06 -29.11
N ILE A 112 -18.70 -13.10 -28.69
CA ILE A 112 -18.85 -12.57 -27.34
C ILE A 112 -19.63 -13.62 -26.51
N PRO A 113 -19.19 -14.02 -25.31
CA PRO A 113 -19.95 -14.96 -24.48
C PRO A 113 -20.96 -14.20 -23.60
N GLY A 114 -22.25 -14.41 -23.86
CA GLY A 114 -23.32 -13.97 -22.97
C GLY A 114 -24.70 -14.22 -23.60
N CYS A 115 -25.60 -14.82 -22.82
CA CYS A 115 -26.99 -15.16 -23.16
C CYS A 115 -27.21 -16.48 -23.93
N ASN A 116 -27.31 -17.58 -23.17
CA ASN A 116 -28.17 -18.72 -23.52
C ASN A 116 -28.65 -19.39 -22.23
N ARG A 117 -29.73 -18.87 -21.62
CA ARG A 117 -30.65 -19.58 -20.70
C ARG A 117 -31.72 -18.63 -20.17
N TRP A 118 -32.83 -18.46 -20.89
CA TRP A 118 -34.13 -18.17 -20.27
C TRP A 118 -35.21 -18.87 -21.09
N ARG A 119 -35.83 -19.88 -20.46
CA ARG A 119 -36.93 -20.66 -21.01
C ARG A 119 -38.21 -20.07 -20.43
N ALA A 120 -39.05 -19.49 -21.29
CA ALA A 120 -40.35 -18.97 -20.90
C ALA A 120 -41.29 -20.13 -20.52
N THR A 121 -41.93 -20.03 -19.35
CA THR A 121 -43.16 -20.77 -19.03
C THR A 121 -44.26 -19.75 -18.81
N GLY A 122 -45.28 -19.82 -19.66
CA GLY A 122 -46.44 -18.95 -19.63
C GLY A 122 -47.44 -19.37 -18.55
N GLY A 123 -48.07 -18.38 -17.95
CA GLY A 123 -49.25 -18.52 -17.10
C GLY A 123 -49.96 -17.17 -17.04
N SER A 124 -51.18 -17.11 -17.58
CA SER A 124 -52.04 -15.92 -17.55
C SER A 124 -52.54 -15.63 -16.12
N PRO A 125 -52.82 -14.35 -15.76
CA PRO A 125 -53.24 -13.97 -14.42
C PRO A 125 -54.78 -13.95 -14.28
N PRO A 126 -55.33 -14.05 -13.06
CA PRO A 126 -56.68 -13.58 -12.79
C PRO A 126 -56.69 -12.09 -12.39
N ALA A 127 -57.77 -11.43 -12.79
CA ALA A 127 -58.06 -10.01 -12.64
C ALA A 127 -58.51 -9.60 -11.23
N GLY A 128 -58.28 -8.34 -10.88
CA GLY A 128 -59.06 -7.64 -9.85
C GLY A 128 -58.29 -6.57 -9.05
N CYS A 129 -58.80 -5.34 -9.12
CA CYS A 129 -58.67 -4.23 -8.14
C CYS A 129 -57.48 -3.26 -8.28
N ASP A 130 -57.75 -2.20 -9.04
CA ASP A 130 -57.78 -0.77 -8.66
C ASP A 130 -56.56 -0.02 -8.09
N ALA A 131 -56.60 1.27 -8.42
CA ALA A 131 -55.54 2.27 -8.45
C ALA A 131 -55.46 3.15 -7.19
N GLU A 132 -54.43 4.00 -7.19
CA GLU A 132 -54.23 5.30 -6.54
C GLU A 132 -53.29 5.41 -5.33
N LEU A 133 -52.45 6.47 -5.42
CA LEU A 133 -51.64 7.17 -4.40
C LEU A 133 -50.36 6.43 -3.94
N GLU A 134 -49.14 6.96 -4.00
CA GLU A 134 -48.66 8.34 -3.93
C GLU A 134 -47.44 8.57 -4.82
N ALA A 135 -47.42 9.69 -5.54
CA ALA A 135 -46.22 10.30 -6.10
C ALA A 135 -46.07 11.67 -5.45
N GLN A 136 -45.03 11.88 -4.65
CA GLN A 136 -44.44 13.20 -4.40
C GLN A 136 -43.12 13.08 -3.65
N ALA A 137 -42.18 13.94 -4.06
CA ALA A 137 -40.83 14.18 -3.53
C ALA A 137 -39.71 13.21 -3.97
N PHE A 138 -39.07 13.52 -5.09
CA PHE A 138 -37.64 13.89 -5.14
C PHE A 138 -37.30 14.31 -6.59
N ALA A 139 -37.34 15.62 -6.84
CA ALA A 139 -36.74 16.23 -8.02
C ALA A 139 -36.01 17.50 -7.58
N ALA A 140 -34.70 17.42 -7.46
CA ALA A 140 -33.76 18.53 -7.60
C ALA A 140 -32.33 17.96 -7.60
N ASP A 141 -31.86 17.49 -8.76
CA ASP A 141 -30.43 17.44 -9.06
C ASP A 141 -30.14 18.53 -10.11
N PRO A 142 -29.30 19.53 -9.82
CA PRO A 142 -28.96 20.60 -10.75
C PRO A 142 -27.91 20.23 -11.83
N ASN A 143 -27.48 18.97 -11.97
CA ASN A 143 -26.42 18.59 -12.92
C ASN A 143 -26.89 18.16 -14.33
N ALA A 144 -28.15 18.40 -14.71
CA ALA A 144 -28.64 18.08 -16.05
C ALA A 144 -28.64 19.28 -17.01
N PHE A 145 -27.46 19.84 -17.31
CA PHE A 145 -27.27 20.75 -18.45
C PHE A 145 -26.32 20.12 -19.47
N GLY A 146 -26.89 19.41 -20.45
CA GLY A 146 -26.05 18.86 -21.53
C GLY A 146 -26.70 17.85 -22.46
N CYS A 147 -27.97 17.99 -22.84
CA CYS A 147 -28.53 17.28 -24.00
C CYS A 147 -29.86 17.89 -24.46
N SER A 148 -29.83 19.14 -24.96
CA SER A 148 -30.96 19.72 -25.67
C SER A 148 -30.50 20.26 -27.02
N MET A 149 -30.47 19.41 -28.05
CA MET A 149 -30.77 19.75 -29.45
C MET A 149 -30.65 18.52 -30.35
N LEU A 150 -31.70 17.67 -30.38
CA LEU A 150 -32.13 16.88 -31.56
C LEU A 150 -33.31 15.96 -31.16
N ARG A 151 -34.49 16.57 -30.95
CA ARG A 151 -35.76 15.82 -30.99
C ARG A 151 -36.76 16.57 -31.85
N SER A 152 -36.66 16.36 -33.16
CA SER A 152 -37.80 16.52 -34.04
C SER A 152 -38.08 15.17 -34.70
N ARG A 153 -39.34 14.72 -34.57
CA ARG A 153 -40.01 13.65 -35.33
C ARG A 153 -39.62 12.20 -35.01
N LEU A 154 -40.31 11.62 -34.04
CA LEU A 154 -41.23 10.47 -34.15
C LEU A 154 -41.49 9.94 -32.74
N GLY A 155 -42.77 9.89 -32.36
CA GLY A 155 -43.21 9.42 -31.05
C GLY A 155 -43.01 7.91 -30.93
N GLY A 156 -42.11 7.51 -30.04
CA GLY A 156 -41.94 6.15 -29.55
C GLY A 156 -41.36 6.27 -28.15
N VAL A 157 -42.08 5.74 -27.16
CA VAL A 157 -41.56 5.56 -25.80
C VAL A 157 -40.46 4.51 -25.92
N VAL A 158 -39.21 4.93 -25.72
CA VAL A 158 -38.06 4.02 -25.59
C VAL A 158 -37.76 3.98 -24.11
N ASP A 159 -37.91 2.81 -23.50
CA ASP A 159 -37.41 2.58 -22.14
C ASP A 159 -35.92 2.96 -22.09
N PRO A 160 -35.44 3.59 -20.99
CA PRO A 160 -34.02 3.89 -20.87
C PRO A 160 -33.21 2.58 -21.00
N PRO A 161 -32.05 2.60 -21.66
CA PRO A 161 -31.18 1.44 -21.72
C PRO A 161 -30.83 1.00 -20.29
N PRO A 162 -30.70 -0.31 -20.03
CA PRO A 162 -30.19 -0.77 -18.75
C PRO A 162 -28.83 -0.10 -18.51
N ALA A 163 -28.62 0.38 -17.28
CA ALA A 163 -27.35 0.94 -16.86
C ALA A 163 -26.22 0.02 -17.33
N GLY A 164 -25.24 0.59 -18.04
CA GLY A 164 -24.03 -0.13 -18.41
C GLY A 164 -23.35 -0.70 -17.16
N PRO A 165 -22.49 -1.72 -17.31
CA PRO A 165 -21.71 -2.22 -16.18
C PRO A 165 -20.98 -1.03 -15.57
N ASP A 166 -21.21 -0.84 -14.27
CA ASP A 166 -20.48 0.11 -13.44
C ASP A 166 -18.99 -0.11 -13.68
N ILE A 167 -18.34 0.85 -14.31
CA ILE A 167 -16.90 0.84 -14.54
C ILE A 167 -16.28 0.94 -13.16
N GLY A 168 -15.78 -0.20 -12.69
CA GLY A 168 -15.26 -0.48 -11.36
C GLY A 168 -14.98 0.74 -10.49
N ALA A 169 -15.86 0.95 -9.51
CA ALA A 169 -15.36 1.37 -8.21
C ALA A 169 -14.30 0.33 -7.84
N MET A 170 -13.02 0.67 -8.00
CA MET A 170 -11.95 -0.04 -7.35
C MET A 170 -12.38 -0.15 -5.89
N GLU A 171 -12.63 -1.37 -5.45
CA GLU A 171 -12.84 -1.64 -4.04
C GLU A 171 -11.64 -1.01 -3.32
N PRO A 172 -11.85 -0.13 -2.33
CA PRO A 172 -10.73 0.49 -1.62
C PRO A 172 -9.80 -0.64 -1.17
N PRO A 173 -8.47 -0.46 -1.28
CA PRO A 173 -7.52 -1.48 -0.90
C PRO A 173 -7.92 -2.02 0.48
N SER A 174 -7.98 -3.35 0.58
CA SER A 174 -8.31 -3.99 1.85
C SER A 174 -7.45 -3.37 2.94
N PRO A 175 -8.01 -2.92 4.08
CA PRO A 175 -7.21 -2.34 5.14
C PRO A 175 -6.11 -3.33 5.50
N PRO A 176 -4.88 -2.85 5.78
CA PRO A 176 -3.74 -3.73 6.02
C PRO A 176 -4.14 -4.80 7.03
N SER A 177 -3.98 -6.05 6.62
CA SER A 177 -4.18 -7.21 7.48
C SER A 177 -3.19 -7.08 8.64
N GLU A 178 -3.73 -6.75 9.81
CA GLU A 178 -3.03 -6.67 11.10
C GLU A 178 -2.12 -5.44 11.26
N LEU A 179 -2.48 -4.53 12.19
CA LEU A 179 -1.61 -3.45 12.61
C LEU A 179 -0.44 -4.04 13.43
N VAL A 180 0.67 -4.36 12.79
CA VAL A 180 1.85 -4.93 13.47
C VAL A 180 2.66 -3.82 14.15
N PHE A 181 2.54 -3.69 15.47
CA PHE A 181 3.34 -2.74 16.24
C PHE A 181 4.79 -3.24 16.44
N THR A 182 5.75 -2.31 16.51
CA THR A 182 7.17 -2.62 16.74
C THR A 182 7.75 -1.85 17.93
N TYR A 183 8.80 -2.39 18.57
CA TYR A 183 9.59 -1.69 19.58
C TYR A 183 10.66 -0.78 18.95
N GLY A 184 10.34 0.50 18.79
CA GLY A 184 11.19 1.53 18.20
C GLY A 184 10.74 1.99 16.81
N PRO A 185 11.39 3.02 16.24
CA PRO A 185 10.96 3.64 14.98
C PRO A 185 11.58 3.00 13.73
N ASP A 186 12.58 2.13 13.91
CA ASP A 186 13.44 1.64 12.84
C ASP A 186 12.86 0.42 12.10
N PRO A 187 13.02 0.35 10.76
CA PRO A 187 12.74 -0.87 10.00
C PRO A 187 13.57 -2.04 10.54
N GLY A 188 12.91 -3.08 11.05
CA GLY A 188 13.56 -4.24 11.67
C GLY A 188 13.64 -4.18 13.20
N ALA A 189 13.02 -3.19 13.83
CA ALA A 189 12.68 -3.23 15.24
C ALA A 189 11.93 -4.54 15.57
N PRO A 190 12.21 -5.17 16.73
CA PRO A 190 11.50 -6.37 17.12
C PRO A 190 10.00 -6.07 17.25
N GLU A 191 9.18 -7.01 16.81
CA GLU A 191 7.73 -6.95 16.98
C GLU A 191 7.39 -6.88 18.48
N VAL A 192 6.29 -6.19 18.81
CA VAL A 192 5.83 -6.16 20.19
C VAL A 192 5.41 -7.54 20.67
N GLU A 193 5.58 -7.79 21.97
CA GLU A 193 5.09 -9.03 22.56
C GLU A 193 3.61 -8.86 22.90
N PHE A 194 2.80 -9.79 22.40
CA PHE A 194 1.37 -9.84 22.68
C PHE A 194 1.06 -10.92 23.70
N THR A 195 0.10 -10.65 24.59
CA THR A 195 -0.44 -11.62 25.54
C THR A 195 -1.95 -11.71 25.40
N ASP A 196 -2.49 -12.93 25.54
CA ASP A 196 -3.93 -13.21 25.55
C ASP A 196 -4.55 -12.95 26.94
N GLN A 197 -3.74 -12.54 27.90
CA GLN A 197 -4.18 -12.25 29.25
C GLN A 197 -4.80 -10.86 29.28
N THR A 198 -6.13 -10.83 29.45
CA THR A 198 -6.92 -9.67 29.89
C THR A 198 -7.01 -8.48 28.92
N ALA A 199 -7.33 -8.68 27.64
CA ALA A 199 -7.64 -7.55 26.75
C ALA A 199 -8.94 -6.80 27.13
N THR A 200 -8.90 -5.47 27.04
CA THR A 200 -10.05 -4.57 27.07
C THR A 200 -10.79 -4.50 25.74
N ASN A 201 -10.10 -4.74 24.63
CA ASN A 201 -10.65 -4.81 23.28
C ASN A 201 -9.89 -5.84 22.45
N GLY A 202 -10.61 -6.63 21.64
CA GLY A 202 -9.99 -7.70 20.85
C GLY A 202 -9.51 -8.89 21.70
N GLU A 203 -8.52 -9.61 21.19
CA GLU A 203 -8.02 -10.88 21.77
C GLU A 203 -6.71 -10.72 22.56
N TYR A 204 -5.92 -9.68 22.28
CA TYR A 204 -4.56 -9.53 22.80
C TYR A 204 -4.31 -8.12 23.36
N SER A 205 -3.39 -8.03 24.32
CA SER A 205 -2.79 -6.78 24.79
C SER A 205 -1.29 -6.77 24.54
N ILE A 206 -0.72 -5.58 24.45
CA ILE A 206 0.72 -5.38 24.28
C ILE A 206 1.40 -5.44 25.66
N VAL A 207 2.44 -6.27 25.79
CA VAL A 207 3.32 -6.32 26.96
C VAL A 207 4.27 -5.14 26.91
N VAL A 208 4.39 -4.36 27.99
CA VAL A 208 5.34 -3.24 28.07
C VAL A 208 6.69 -3.72 28.63
N PRO A 209 7.79 -3.58 27.88
CA PRO A 209 9.12 -3.90 28.39
C PRO A 209 9.58 -2.94 29.48
N PRO A 210 10.41 -3.39 30.43
CA PRO A 210 10.99 -2.52 31.44
C PRO A 210 11.92 -1.46 30.84
N GLY A 211 12.00 -0.33 31.54
CA GLY A 211 12.80 0.82 31.14
C GLY A 211 12.09 1.73 30.16
N TRP A 212 12.88 2.55 29.47
CA TRP A 212 12.39 3.42 28.41
C TRP A 212 12.17 2.60 27.13
N THR A 213 10.93 2.55 26.66
CA THR A 213 10.55 1.80 25.46
C THR A 213 9.63 2.64 24.59
N GLU A 214 9.87 2.64 23.27
CA GLU A 214 8.97 3.22 22.28
C GLU A 214 8.23 2.09 21.55
N ILE A 215 6.91 2.18 21.48
CA ILE A 215 6.04 1.27 20.74
C ILE A 215 5.45 2.07 19.58
N THR A 216 5.75 1.64 18.36
CA THR A 216 5.40 2.38 17.14
C THR A 216 4.40 1.57 16.32
N SER A 217 3.32 2.22 15.88
CA SER A 217 2.39 1.62 14.92
C SER A 217 3.04 1.44 13.55
N PRO A 218 2.50 0.57 12.68
CA PRO A 218 2.73 0.69 11.25
C PRO A 218 2.41 2.10 10.75
N THR A 219 2.92 2.42 9.57
CA THR A 219 2.39 3.55 8.82
C THR A 219 0.92 3.28 8.50
N VAL A 220 0.05 4.22 8.84
CA VAL A 220 -1.39 4.18 8.53
C VAL A 220 -1.78 5.40 7.72
N LEU A 221 -2.84 5.26 6.93
CA LEU A 221 -3.48 6.40 6.30
C LEU A 221 -4.29 7.14 7.36
N THR A 222 -4.25 8.46 7.32
CA THR A 222 -5.14 9.27 8.16
C THR A 222 -6.61 8.91 7.92
N THR A 223 -6.98 8.65 6.67
CA THR A 223 -8.32 8.23 6.22
C THR A 223 -8.78 6.88 6.74
N SER A 224 -7.89 6.04 7.29
CA SER A 224 -8.29 4.81 7.99
C SER A 224 -9.07 5.09 9.28
N TRP A 225 -9.05 6.33 9.79
CA TRP A 225 -9.77 6.74 10.99
C TRP A 225 -11.06 7.48 10.64
N ALA A 226 -12.21 6.84 10.91
CA ALA A 226 -13.52 7.43 10.62
C ALA A 226 -13.87 8.65 11.50
N ASN A 227 -13.34 8.68 12.73
CA ASN A 227 -13.55 9.77 13.68
C ASN A 227 -12.21 10.17 14.32
N VAL A 228 -11.99 11.47 14.48
CA VAL A 228 -10.79 12.01 15.13
C VAL A 228 -11.22 12.83 16.35
N GLY A 229 -10.67 12.48 17.50
CA GLY A 229 -11.01 13.04 18.78
C GLY A 229 -10.13 14.23 19.18
N THR A 230 -10.58 14.98 20.18
CA THR A 230 -9.76 16.00 20.87
C THR A 230 -8.71 15.36 21.78
N GLU A 231 -8.78 14.05 22.00
CA GLU A 231 -7.83 13.29 22.80
C GLU A 231 -7.39 12.04 22.06
N ILE A 232 -6.19 11.55 22.38
CA ILE A 232 -5.77 10.19 22.09
C ILE A 232 -5.64 9.44 23.42
N ALA A 233 -6.14 8.22 23.45
CA ALA A 233 -6.25 7.42 24.66
C ALA A 233 -5.75 6.00 24.44
N VAL A 234 -5.20 5.40 25.50
CA VAL A 234 -4.86 3.98 25.56
C VAL A 234 -5.32 3.45 26.92
N ASP A 235 -5.78 2.21 26.95
CA ASP A 235 -6.05 1.52 28.20
C ASP A 235 -4.73 0.92 28.71
N VAL A 236 -4.48 1.06 30.01
CA VAL A 236 -3.25 0.61 30.67
C VAL A 236 -3.63 -0.27 31.85
N TYR A 237 -3.10 -1.49 31.88
CA TYR A 237 -3.21 -2.37 33.03
C TYR A 237 -1.99 -2.19 33.93
N ILE A 238 -2.21 -1.88 35.20
CA ILE A 238 -1.15 -1.90 36.20
C ILE A 238 -1.27 -3.16 37.03
N PRO A 239 -0.22 -4.01 37.09
CA PRO A 239 -0.16 -5.17 37.98
C PRO A 239 -0.54 -4.88 39.43
N GLU A 240 -1.15 -5.88 40.10
CA GLU A 240 -1.47 -5.78 41.54
C GLU A 240 -0.20 -5.57 42.38
N THR A 241 0.89 -6.23 41.98
CA THR A 241 2.20 -6.08 42.61
C THR A 241 3.17 -5.42 41.63
N VAL A 242 3.80 -4.33 42.09
CA VAL A 242 4.80 -3.58 41.29
C VAL A 242 6.12 -3.51 42.03
N PRO A 243 7.27 -3.52 41.32
CA PRO A 243 8.60 -3.46 41.93
C PRO A 243 8.82 -2.22 42.82
N ASN A 244 8.25 -1.08 42.41
CA ASN A 244 8.33 0.18 43.13
C ASN A 244 6.92 0.78 43.35
N PRO A 245 6.38 0.72 44.58
CA PRO A 245 5.05 1.28 44.88
C PRO A 245 4.94 2.79 44.72
N TRP A 246 6.07 3.51 44.81
CA TRP A 246 6.12 4.98 44.81
C TRP A 246 6.34 5.57 43.41
N TRP A 247 6.65 4.74 42.42
CA TRP A 247 6.81 5.14 41.05
C TRP A 247 6.62 3.93 40.13
N VAL A 248 5.50 3.90 39.42
CA VAL A 248 5.15 2.82 38.48
C VAL A 248 5.58 3.14 37.06
N GLY A 249 5.92 4.40 36.79
CA GLY A 249 6.35 4.84 35.48
C GLY A 249 5.36 5.79 34.84
N ALA A 250 5.52 5.97 33.53
CA ALA A 250 4.69 6.86 32.74
C ALA A 250 4.44 6.29 31.34
N VAL A 251 3.33 6.71 30.75
CA VAL A 251 2.99 6.51 29.35
C VAL A 251 2.88 7.87 28.69
N ALA A 252 3.44 8.02 27.51
CA ALA A 252 3.38 9.23 26.72
C ALA A 252 3.03 8.94 25.26
N PHE A 253 2.58 9.96 24.56
CA PHE A 253 2.12 9.86 23.19
C PHE A 253 2.88 10.83 22.30
N ALA A 254 3.30 10.33 21.14
CA ALA A 254 3.82 11.13 20.04
C ALA A 254 3.19 10.67 18.72
N ILE A 255 3.13 11.60 17.75
CA ILE A 255 2.66 11.30 16.39
C ILE A 255 3.70 11.80 15.39
N ASP A 256 3.91 11.00 14.35
CA ASP A 256 4.54 11.44 13.11
C ASP A 256 3.47 11.51 12.02
N LEU A 257 3.33 12.68 11.40
CA LEU A 257 2.54 12.93 10.20
C LEU A 257 3.33 13.88 9.29
N PRO A 258 4.37 13.36 8.60
CA PRO A 258 5.30 14.19 7.83
C PRO A 258 4.61 15.00 6.73
N GLY A 259 3.54 14.46 6.12
CA GLY A 259 2.73 15.16 5.11
C GLY A 259 2.09 16.46 5.60
N ALA A 260 1.91 16.63 6.91
CA ALA A 260 1.46 17.88 7.54
C ALA A 260 2.57 18.57 8.36
N GLY A 261 3.83 18.12 8.24
CA GLY A 261 4.97 18.70 8.95
C GLY A 261 5.09 18.32 10.43
N PHE A 262 4.23 17.44 10.94
CA PHE A 262 4.34 16.93 12.32
C PHE A 262 5.39 15.83 12.35
N ASN A 263 6.56 16.14 12.88
CA ASN A 263 7.65 15.18 13.06
C ASN A 263 7.97 15.11 14.55
N ASN A 264 7.87 13.93 15.14
CA ASN A 264 8.03 13.71 16.58
C ASN A 264 7.15 14.64 17.43
N ALA A 265 5.90 14.81 17.02
CA ALA A 265 4.96 15.69 17.68
C ALA A 265 4.55 15.09 19.03
N TRP A 266 5.18 15.56 20.11
CA TRP A 266 4.87 15.17 21.47
C TRP A 266 3.51 15.73 21.91
N LEU A 267 2.59 14.87 22.33
CA LEU A 267 1.24 15.25 22.73
C LEU A 267 1.10 15.40 24.24
N GLY A 268 1.84 14.59 25.00
CA GLY A 268 1.82 14.63 26.45
C GLY A 268 2.21 13.30 27.08
N GLN A 269 2.23 13.30 28.41
CA GLN A 269 2.58 12.15 29.24
C GLN A 269 1.64 12.08 30.45
N VAL A 270 1.31 10.84 30.84
CA VAL A 270 0.51 10.51 32.01
C VAL A 270 1.36 9.68 32.97
N ASP A 271 1.38 10.09 34.25
CA ASP A 271 2.00 9.33 35.33
C ASP A 271 1.10 8.14 35.72
N LEU A 272 1.68 6.94 35.78
CA LEU A 272 0.95 5.71 36.13
C LEU A 272 0.88 5.49 37.65
N THR A 273 1.67 6.23 38.43
CA THR A 273 1.74 6.08 39.88
C THR A 273 0.38 6.25 40.58
N PRO A 274 -0.48 7.21 40.21
CA PRO A 274 -1.78 7.40 40.84
C PRO A 274 -2.85 6.39 40.43
N LEU A 275 -2.59 5.58 39.40
CA LEU A 275 -3.58 4.65 38.86
C LEU A 275 -3.78 3.45 39.80
N PRO A 276 -4.99 2.88 39.84
CA PRO A 276 -5.27 1.68 40.61
C PRO A 276 -4.44 0.48 40.13
N ARG A 277 -4.25 -0.49 41.02
CA ARG A 277 -3.46 -1.70 40.79
C ARG A 277 -4.40 -2.89 40.58
N GLY A 278 -3.98 -3.85 39.76
CA GLY A 278 -4.76 -5.05 39.42
C GLY A 278 -5.96 -4.79 38.51
N GLU A 279 -6.05 -3.61 37.89
CA GLU A 279 -7.16 -3.25 36.99
C GLU A 279 -6.72 -2.33 35.85
N TRP A 280 -7.58 -2.23 34.84
CA TRP A 280 -7.39 -1.38 33.67
C TRP A 280 -7.79 0.07 33.97
N SER A 281 -7.00 1.00 33.47
CA SER A 281 -7.29 2.44 33.49
C SER A 281 -7.11 3.05 32.11
N THR A 282 -8.05 3.87 31.66
CA THR A 282 -7.85 4.67 30.44
C THR A 282 -7.00 5.90 30.78
N VAL A 283 -5.90 6.09 30.06
CA VAL A 283 -5.10 7.31 30.09
C VAL A 283 -5.24 8.04 28.76
N SER A 284 -5.29 9.37 28.79
CA SER A 284 -5.41 10.18 27.59
C SER A 284 -4.62 11.48 27.66
N VAL A 285 -4.31 12.04 26.49
CA VAL A 285 -3.72 13.36 26.33
C VAL A 285 -4.44 14.14 25.23
N GLN A 286 -4.40 15.47 25.32
CA GLN A 286 -5.04 16.33 24.33
C GLN A 286 -4.32 16.28 22.98
N VAL A 287 -5.10 16.24 21.90
CA VAL A 287 -4.65 16.40 20.52
C VAL A 287 -4.88 17.85 20.14
N GLY A 288 -3.81 18.56 19.78
CA GLY A 288 -3.91 19.96 19.38
C GLY A 288 -4.76 20.13 18.11
N GLN A 289 -5.50 21.24 18.01
CA GLN A 289 -6.43 21.50 16.90
C GLN A 289 -5.77 21.37 15.52
N ALA A 290 -4.56 21.91 15.34
CA ALA A 290 -3.84 21.81 14.06
C ALA A 290 -3.52 20.37 13.65
N LEU A 291 -3.20 19.50 14.62
CA LEU A 291 -2.97 18.08 14.36
C LEU A 291 -4.30 17.36 14.09
N GLN A 292 -5.36 17.70 14.81
CA GLN A 292 -6.70 17.15 14.54
C GLN A 292 -7.17 17.46 13.12
N GLU A 293 -7.01 18.72 12.68
CA GLU A 293 -7.33 19.17 11.32
C GLU A 293 -6.48 18.43 10.27
N ALA A 294 -5.19 18.24 10.52
CA ALA A 294 -4.32 17.49 9.63
C ALA A 294 -4.71 16.01 9.53
N ILE A 295 -5.02 15.36 10.66
CA ILE A 295 -5.48 13.97 10.68
C ILE A 295 -6.82 13.86 9.98
N LEU A 296 -7.72 14.84 10.06
CA LEU A 296 -8.99 14.85 9.31
C LEU A 296 -8.83 15.02 7.79
N GLY A 297 -7.63 15.32 7.30
CA GLY A 297 -7.27 15.36 5.87
C GLY A 297 -7.00 13.98 5.26
N ASP A 298 -6.60 13.94 3.99
CA ASP A 298 -6.13 12.74 3.30
C ASP A 298 -4.61 12.80 3.15
N LEU A 299 -3.93 12.24 4.13
CA LEU A 299 -2.47 12.23 4.23
C LEU A 299 -1.96 10.80 4.53
N PRO A 300 -0.86 10.38 3.87
CA PRO A 300 -0.20 9.12 4.16
C PRO A 300 0.81 9.30 5.30
N GLY A 301 1.48 8.20 5.65
CA GLY A 301 2.69 8.30 6.47
C GLY A 301 2.44 8.52 7.97
N MET A 302 1.18 8.44 8.44
CA MET A 302 0.91 8.65 9.85
C MET A 302 1.45 7.49 10.68
N ARG A 303 2.15 7.79 11.78
CA ARG A 303 2.52 6.81 12.80
C ARG A 303 2.15 7.32 14.16
N ILE A 304 1.63 6.42 15.00
CA ILE A 304 1.36 6.70 16.40
C ILE A 304 2.46 6.01 17.22
N ARG A 305 3.03 6.76 18.16
CA ARG A 305 4.05 6.27 19.08
C ARG A 305 3.59 6.38 20.51
N ILE A 306 3.69 5.27 21.22
CA ILE A 306 3.50 5.20 22.66
C ILE A 306 4.87 5.03 23.30
N VAL A 307 5.28 6.01 24.10
CA VAL A 307 6.54 5.97 24.83
C VAL A 307 6.25 5.60 26.27
N THR A 308 6.87 4.53 26.74
CA THR A 308 6.72 4.04 28.12
C THR A 308 8.04 4.19 28.85
N ASN A 309 7.96 4.42 30.15
CA ASN A 309 9.12 4.36 31.04
C ASN A 309 8.68 3.73 32.35
N VAL A 310 8.85 2.41 32.45
CA VAL A 310 8.40 1.61 33.61
C VAL A 310 9.62 0.98 34.32
N PRO A 311 9.60 0.77 35.64
CA PRO A 311 10.71 0.15 36.36
C PRO A 311 10.95 -1.30 35.91
N ASP A 312 12.13 -1.84 36.21
CA ASP A 312 12.47 -3.25 35.97
C ASP A 312 11.47 -4.17 36.68
N THR A 313 10.79 -5.02 35.90
CA THR A 313 9.71 -5.91 36.34
C THR A 313 10.19 -7.32 36.69
N PHE A 314 11.49 -7.57 36.86
CA PHE A 314 11.99 -8.92 37.13
C PHE A 314 11.25 -9.62 38.29
N GLY A 315 10.44 -10.64 37.97
CA GLY A 315 9.63 -11.41 38.92
C GLY A 315 8.25 -10.83 39.25
N PHE A 316 7.79 -9.81 38.51
CA PHE A 316 6.47 -9.19 38.61
C PHE A 316 5.73 -9.30 37.27
N ASP A 317 4.40 -9.25 37.32
CA ASP A 317 3.60 -9.17 36.10
C ASP A 317 3.93 -7.86 35.34
N PRO A 318 3.85 -7.85 34.00
CA PRO A 318 4.16 -6.67 33.21
C PRO A 318 3.00 -5.66 33.21
N VAL A 319 3.34 -4.39 32.96
CA VAL A 319 2.33 -3.40 32.53
C VAL A 319 1.85 -3.79 31.13
N LEU A 320 0.55 -3.68 30.88
CA LEU A 320 -0.05 -3.97 29.58
C LEU A 320 -0.68 -2.71 28.97
N LEU A 321 -0.68 -2.62 27.65
CA LEU A 321 -1.38 -1.60 26.88
C LEU A 321 -2.41 -2.23 25.96
N ASP A 322 -3.55 -1.55 25.80
CA ASP A 322 -4.61 -1.99 24.89
C ASP A 322 -5.49 -0.82 24.41
N ASN A 323 -6.29 -1.05 23.37
CA ASN A 323 -7.39 -0.20 22.94
C ASN A 323 -6.98 1.26 22.64
N LEU A 324 -5.86 1.43 21.93
CA LEU A 324 -5.42 2.73 21.41
C LEU A 324 -6.51 3.33 20.51
N ARG A 325 -6.96 4.54 20.83
CA ARG A 325 -8.09 5.19 20.13
C ARG A 325 -8.07 6.70 20.27
N PHE A 326 -8.78 7.38 19.37
CA PHE A 326 -9.20 8.75 19.62
C PHE A 326 -10.36 8.79 20.62
N ALA A 327 -10.37 9.81 21.48
CA ALA A 327 -11.34 10.02 22.56
C ALA A 327 -11.71 11.51 22.69
N GLY A 328 -12.47 11.86 23.73
CA GLY A 328 -12.96 13.22 23.93
C GLY A 328 -14.10 13.58 22.96
N THR A 329 -14.07 14.80 22.41
CA THR A 329 -15.05 15.21 21.40
C THR A 329 -14.63 14.65 20.05
N LEU A 330 -15.42 13.73 19.50
CA LEU A 330 -15.16 13.10 18.22
C LEU A 330 -15.72 13.94 17.07
N THR A 331 -14.87 14.24 16.10
CA THR A 331 -15.25 14.86 14.83
C THR A 331 -15.28 13.79 13.75
N PRO A 332 -16.43 13.58 13.07
CA PRO A 332 -16.51 12.65 11.96
C PRO A 332 -15.75 13.18 10.75
N ARG A 333 -15.06 12.29 10.07
CA ARG A 333 -14.37 12.59 8.81
C ARG A 333 -15.37 12.85 7.69
N THR A 334 -15.06 13.83 6.85
CA THR A 334 -15.81 14.13 5.61
C THR A 334 -14.94 14.04 4.34
N ILE A 335 -13.62 13.98 4.51
CA ILE A 335 -12.65 13.80 3.42
C ILE A 335 -12.31 12.32 3.32
N PHE A 336 -12.59 11.71 2.17
CA PHE A 336 -12.27 10.31 1.89
C PHE A 336 -11.02 10.22 1.04
N HIS A 337 -10.34 9.08 1.16
CA HIS A 337 -9.13 8.83 0.38
C HIS A 337 -9.44 8.75 -1.11
N GLN A 338 -8.64 9.44 -1.92
CA GLN A 338 -8.76 9.45 -3.38
C GLN A 338 -7.42 9.10 -4.03
N PRO A 339 -7.27 7.88 -4.60
CA PRO A 339 -6.08 7.52 -5.35
C PRO A 339 -5.95 8.38 -6.60
N GLY A 340 -4.75 8.90 -6.85
CA GLY A 340 -4.43 9.72 -8.02
C GLY A 340 -5.36 10.93 -8.13
N SER A 341 -5.82 11.19 -9.35
CA SER A 341 -6.77 12.25 -9.67
C SER A 341 -8.22 11.72 -9.75
N ASN A 342 -8.54 10.62 -9.07
CA ASN A 342 -9.88 10.06 -9.08
C ASN A 342 -10.91 11.06 -8.53
N GLY A 343 -12.00 11.29 -9.27
CA GLY A 343 -13.01 12.30 -8.95
C GLY A 343 -12.62 13.73 -9.34
N THR A 344 -11.40 13.96 -9.81
CA THR A 344 -10.96 15.26 -10.36
C THR A 344 -11.23 15.31 -11.86
N ASP A 345 -11.76 16.45 -12.32
CA ASP A 345 -11.92 16.74 -13.75
C ASP A 345 -10.55 17.12 -14.34
N VAL A 346 -9.89 16.15 -14.97
CA VAL A 346 -8.61 16.34 -15.66
C VAL A 346 -8.86 16.39 -17.15
N SER A 347 -8.65 17.56 -17.75
CA SER A 347 -8.74 17.76 -19.19
C SER A 347 -7.50 17.14 -19.87
N THR A 348 -7.66 15.91 -20.37
CA THR A 348 -6.60 15.12 -21.02
C THR A 348 -6.89 14.86 -22.51
N SER A 349 -5.92 14.29 -23.23
CA SER A 349 -6.05 13.85 -24.62
C SER A 349 -5.28 12.54 -24.84
N ALA A 350 -5.50 11.87 -25.98
CA ALA A 350 -4.96 10.52 -26.22
C ALA A 350 -3.42 10.40 -26.15
N PHE A 351 -2.66 11.48 -26.35
CA PHE A 351 -1.20 11.42 -26.19
C PHE A 351 -0.74 11.79 -24.77
N LEU A 352 -1.58 12.51 -24.02
CA LEU A 352 -1.33 12.87 -22.62
C LEU A 352 -1.76 11.74 -21.66
N SER A 353 -2.59 10.79 -22.10
CA SER A 353 -3.01 9.64 -21.29
C SER A 353 -1.97 8.51 -21.21
N PHE A 354 -0.84 8.58 -21.92
CA PHE A 354 0.20 7.53 -21.95
C PHE A 354 -0.21 6.17 -22.55
N ASP A 355 -1.41 6.08 -23.13
CA ASP A 355 -1.94 4.86 -23.77
C ASP A 355 -1.20 4.43 -25.04
N VAL A 356 -0.47 5.35 -25.68
CA VAL A 356 0.18 5.10 -26.97
C VAL A 356 1.67 4.91 -26.80
N ASN A 357 2.14 3.69 -27.05
CA ASN A 357 3.57 3.39 -27.07
C ASN A 357 4.29 4.26 -28.12
N GLY A 358 5.36 4.94 -27.68
CA GLY A 358 6.19 5.79 -28.54
C GLY A 358 5.79 7.27 -28.59
N ASP A 359 4.67 7.67 -27.98
CA ASP A 359 4.37 9.10 -27.76
C ASP A 359 5.32 9.72 -26.72
N TRP A 360 5.97 8.89 -25.92
CA TRP A 360 6.95 9.28 -24.91
C TRP A 360 8.24 8.48 -25.06
N THR A 361 9.38 9.14 -24.84
CA THR A 361 10.71 8.52 -24.95
C THR A 361 11.61 8.99 -23.81
N SER A 362 12.66 8.23 -23.50
CA SER A 362 13.69 8.63 -22.56
C SER A 362 15.07 8.29 -23.12
N PRO A 363 16.02 9.24 -23.16
CA PRO A 363 17.38 8.93 -23.57
C PRO A 363 18.14 8.11 -22.51
N GLN A 364 17.67 8.05 -21.25
CA GLN A 364 18.35 7.35 -20.16
C GLN A 364 17.80 5.94 -19.86
N SER A 365 16.67 5.55 -20.45
CA SER A 365 16.06 4.25 -20.23
C SER A 365 15.03 3.90 -21.31
N ALA A 366 14.85 2.61 -21.58
CA ALA A 366 13.66 2.15 -22.28
C ALA A 366 12.43 2.41 -21.40
N LEU A 367 11.34 2.84 -22.04
CA LEU A 367 10.04 3.01 -21.40
C LEU A 367 9.14 1.85 -21.83
N THR A 368 8.32 1.36 -20.92
CA THR A 368 7.35 0.27 -21.16
C THR A 368 5.95 0.72 -20.80
N GLN A 369 4.95 -0.03 -21.25
CA GLN A 369 3.57 0.20 -20.84
C GLN A 369 3.19 -0.82 -19.77
N ASN A 370 2.51 -0.36 -18.72
CA ASN A 370 1.89 -1.21 -17.72
C ASN A 370 0.38 -1.23 -17.97
N LEU A 371 -0.19 -2.43 -18.14
CA LEU A 371 -1.61 -2.64 -18.47
C LEU A 371 -2.45 -3.05 -17.25
N GLU A 372 -1.81 -3.22 -16.09
CA GLU A 372 -2.46 -3.70 -14.86
C GLU A 372 -2.70 -2.56 -13.88
N LEU A 373 -1.70 -1.69 -13.69
CA LEU A 373 -1.76 -0.51 -12.83
C LEU A 373 -1.98 0.73 -13.68
N VAL A 374 -3.24 1.16 -13.78
CA VAL A 374 -3.68 2.24 -14.66
C VAL A 374 -4.68 3.10 -13.88
N SER A 375 -4.49 4.41 -13.91
CA SER A 375 -5.38 5.42 -13.33
C SER A 375 -6.38 5.98 -14.34
N ASP A 376 -6.06 5.96 -15.63
CA ASP A 376 -6.96 6.33 -16.73
C ASP A 376 -6.64 5.57 -18.03
N GLY A 377 -7.64 5.38 -18.88
CA GLY A 377 -7.43 4.71 -20.16
C GLY A 377 -7.13 3.21 -20.04
N THR A 378 -6.08 2.76 -20.74
CA THR A 378 -5.73 1.35 -20.96
C THR A 378 -4.32 0.97 -20.57
N ALA A 379 -3.43 1.95 -20.41
CA ALA A 379 -2.05 1.73 -20.03
C ALA A 379 -1.45 2.94 -19.33
N SER A 380 -0.59 2.70 -18.34
CA SER A 380 0.29 3.70 -17.78
C SER A 380 1.71 3.57 -18.34
N LEU A 381 2.50 4.64 -18.30
CA LEU A 381 3.89 4.66 -18.72
C LEU A 381 4.81 4.25 -17.57
N GLU A 382 5.48 3.12 -17.73
CA GLU A 382 6.44 2.61 -16.76
C GLU A 382 7.84 3.19 -16.99
N VAL A 383 8.41 3.75 -15.92
CA VAL A 383 9.72 4.38 -15.91
C VAL A 383 10.58 3.72 -14.83
N PRO A 384 11.66 3.00 -15.20
CA PRO A 384 12.57 2.40 -14.23
C PRO A 384 13.22 3.45 -13.32
N ALA A 385 13.24 3.18 -12.01
CA ALA A 385 13.87 4.07 -11.04
C ALA A 385 15.41 4.13 -11.21
N GLY A 386 16.01 5.22 -10.73
CA GLY A 386 17.46 5.36 -10.61
C GLY A 386 18.04 6.55 -11.36
N GLY A 387 18.57 7.51 -10.60
CA GLY A 387 19.14 8.74 -11.11
C GLY A 387 18.07 9.66 -11.71
N THR A 388 18.48 10.49 -12.66
CA THR A 388 17.57 11.37 -13.40
C THR A 388 17.18 10.75 -14.73
N LYS A 389 15.86 10.59 -14.96
CA LYS A 389 15.26 10.19 -16.23
C LYS A 389 14.50 11.36 -16.82
N PHE A 390 14.75 11.69 -18.09
CA PHE A 390 13.95 12.66 -18.84
C PHE A 390 12.95 11.87 -19.68
N ILE A 391 11.68 12.13 -19.47
CA ILE A 391 10.56 11.49 -20.14
C ILE A 391 9.98 12.57 -21.06
N GLU A 392 10.32 12.47 -22.33
CA GLU A 392 10.03 13.50 -23.34
C GLU A 392 8.88 13.05 -24.24
N SER A 393 7.89 13.90 -24.39
CA SER A 393 6.82 13.67 -25.35
C SER A 393 7.38 13.80 -26.78
N ARG A 394 6.67 13.20 -27.74
CA ARG A 394 6.78 13.60 -29.14
C ARG A 394 6.51 15.10 -29.30
N ALA A 395 6.91 15.65 -30.44
CA ALA A 395 6.46 16.98 -30.80
C ALA A 395 4.94 16.96 -31.03
N PHE A 396 4.26 17.99 -30.56
CA PHE A 396 2.81 18.16 -30.73
C PHE A 396 2.47 19.59 -31.16
N SER A 397 1.31 19.70 -31.80
CA SER A 397 0.65 20.97 -32.04
C SER A 397 -0.21 21.36 -30.85
N THR A 398 -0.16 22.63 -30.48
CA THR A 398 -1.05 23.25 -29.47
C THR A 398 -2.53 23.00 -29.75
N ALA A 399 -2.92 22.79 -31.02
CA ALA A 399 -4.28 22.40 -31.40
C ALA A 399 -4.68 20.97 -31.00
N GLU A 400 -3.73 20.12 -30.59
CA GLU A 400 -3.98 18.77 -30.06
C GLU A 400 -4.30 18.80 -28.55
N LEU A 401 -4.08 19.93 -27.88
CA LEU A 401 -4.36 20.05 -26.46
C LEU A 401 -5.87 20.17 -26.22
N PRO A 402 -6.35 19.57 -25.11
CA PRO A 402 -7.74 19.72 -24.69
C PRO A 402 -7.95 21.13 -24.10
N GLN A 403 -9.06 21.34 -23.38
CA GLN A 403 -9.29 22.60 -22.70
C GLN A 403 -8.12 22.90 -21.73
N LEU A 404 -7.50 24.07 -21.89
CA LEU A 404 -6.41 24.51 -21.03
C LEU A 404 -6.93 24.97 -19.68
N GLY A 405 -6.11 24.76 -18.67
CA GLY A 405 -6.31 25.23 -17.31
C GLY A 405 -5.06 25.91 -16.76
N ALA A 406 -5.13 26.42 -15.52
CA ALA A 406 -3.99 27.10 -14.88
C ALA A 406 -2.96 26.13 -14.28
N THR A 407 -3.32 24.85 -14.17
CA THR A 407 -2.51 23.82 -13.52
C THR A 407 -2.38 22.62 -14.44
N LEU A 408 -1.15 22.15 -14.63
CA LEU A 408 -0.87 20.85 -15.25
C LEU A 408 -0.86 19.79 -14.15
N SER A 409 -1.49 18.66 -14.39
CA SER A 409 -1.55 17.54 -13.46
C SER A 409 -1.16 16.23 -14.12
N VAL A 410 -0.56 15.32 -13.35
CA VAL A 410 -0.20 13.97 -13.77
C VAL A 410 -0.32 13.04 -12.58
N ASP A 411 -0.83 11.83 -12.81
CA ASP A 411 -0.87 10.79 -11.80
C ASP A 411 0.44 10.00 -11.83
N VAL A 412 1.04 9.82 -10.64
CA VAL A 412 2.30 9.09 -10.49
C VAL A 412 2.15 7.99 -9.46
N TYR A 413 2.36 6.75 -9.89
CA TYR A 413 2.45 5.60 -8.99
C TYR A 413 3.80 5.62 -8.25
N VAL A 414 3.76 5.56 -6.93
CA VAL A 414 4.95 5.51 -6.07
C VAL A 414 5.16 4.07 -5.59
N PRO A 415 6.19 3.34 -6.09
CA PRO A 415 6.44 1.97 -5.67
C PRO A 415 6.95 1.86 -4.22
N ASP A 416 6.86 0.67 -3.63
CA ASP A 416 7.42 0.28 -2.33
C ASP A 416 7.99 -1.16 -2.45
N PRO A 417 9.10 -1.52 -1.76
CA PRO A 417 9.87 -0.74 -0.81
C PRO A 417 10.71 0.37 -1.44
N GLN A 418 10.81 1.52 -0.75
CA GLN A 418 11.76 2.59 -1.10
C GLN A 418 13.15 2.36 -0.49
N PRO A 419 14.25 2.38 -1.28
CA PRO A 419 15.62 2.24 -0.78
C PRO A 419 16.00 3.31 0.24
N ASN A 420 15.45 4.51 0.11
CA ASN A 420 15.56 5.58 1.09
C ASN A 420 14.15 6.16 1.37
N PRO A 421 13.50 5.74 2.46
CA PRO A 421 12.16 6.23 2.82
C PRO A 421 12.07 7.74 3.06
N TRP A 422 13.19 8.39 3.40
CA TRP A 422 13.23 9.83 3.68
C TRP A 422 13.33 10.68 2.41
N TRP A 423 13.79 10.09 1.31
CA TRP A 423 13.89 10.74 0.01
C TRP A 423 13.52 9.76 -1.09
N VAL A 424 12.23 9.69 -1.40
CA VAL A 424 11.67 8.84 -2.48
C VAL A 424 12.14 9.34 -3.85
N GLY A 425 12.13 10.66 -4.02
CA GLY A 425 12.49 11.32 -5.26
C GLY A 425 11.72 12.61 -5.48
N ALA A 426 11.73 13.08 -6.72
CA ALA A 426 10.93 14.21 -7.17
C ALA A 426 10.58 14.06 -8.66
N VAL A 427 9.46 14.66 -9.06
CA VAL A 427 9.12 14.89 -10.46
C VAL A 427 9.20 16.37 -10.76
N GLN A 428 9.89 16.71 -11.85
CA GLN A 428 9.93 18.07 -12.39
C GLN A 428 9.23 18.10 -13.74
N ALA A 429 8.61 19.22 -14.10
CA ALA A 429 7.92 19.38 -15.36
C ALA A 429 8.43 20.60 -16.13
N TYR A 430 8.57 20.43 -17.45
CA TYR A 430 9.04 21.46 -18.37
C TYR A 430 8.20 21.49 -19.65
N LEU A 431 8.17 22.65 -20.30
CA LEU A 431 7.60 22.83 -21.63
C LEU A 431 8.60 23.52 -22.56
N SER A 432 8.73 23.03 -23.79
CA SER A 432 9.43 23.72 -24.87
C SER A 432 8.52 23.85 -26.08
N CYS A 433 8.45 25.04 -26.68
CA CYS A 433 7.79 25.34 -27.95
C CYS A 433 8.71 26.29 -28.76
N PRO A 434 9.72 25.78 -29.47
CA PRO A 434 10.72 26.62 -30.15
C PRO A 434 10.12 27.63 -31.14
N SER A 435 9.10 27.25 -31.90
CA SER A 435 8.40 28.16 -32.83
C SER A 435 7.71 29.35 -32.15
N ALA A 436 7.44 29.25 -30.84
CA ALA A 436 6.90 30.31 -30.01
C ALA A 436 7.97 30.96 -29.10
N ASN A 437 9.26 30.69 -29.34
CA ASN A 437 10.38 31.20 -28.55
C ASN A 437 10.30 30.83 -27.04
N LEU A 438 9.66 29.70 -26.71
CA LEU A 438 9.61 29.14 -25.38
C LEU A 438 10.54 27.92 -25.31
N HIS A 439 11.58 27.98 -24.49
CA HIS A 439 12.59 26.92 -24.41
C HIS A 439 12.79 26.49 -22.97
N ASN A 440 12.61 25.19 -22.70
CA ASN A 440 12.83 24.58 -21.39
C ASN A 440 12.18 25.36 -20.23
N ALA A 441 10.96 25.83 -20.43
CA ALA A 441 10.22 26.59 -19.43
C ALA A 441 9.91 25.67 -18.25
N TRP A 442 10.46 25.99 -17.08
CA TRP A 442 10.22 25.29 -15.83
C TRP A 442 8.77 25.49 -15.37
N LEU A 443 8.03 24.40 -15.20
CA LEU A 443 6.64 24.42 -14.71
C LEU A 443 6.57 24.18 -13.20
N GLY A 444 7.54 23.45 -12.65
CA GLY A 444 7.60 23.17 -11.22
C GLY A 444 8.30 21.86 -10.89
N GLN A 445 8.38 21.60 -9.59
CA GLN A 445 8.84 20.34 -9.03
C GLN A 445 7.92 19.94 -7.89
N VAL A 446 7.59 18.65 -7.83
CA VAL A 446 6.86 18.05 -6.72
C VAL A 446 7.72 16.93 -6.12
N PRO A 447 8.06 16.99 -4.81
CA PRO A 447 8.72 15.88 -4.14
C PRO A 447 7.78 14.66 -4.05
N LEU A 448 8.34 13.47 -4.15
CA LEU A 448 7.59 12.21 -4.00
C LEU A 448 7.61 11.68 -2.55
N SER A 449 8.40 12.29 -1.67
CA SER A 449 8.41 11.96 -0.24
C SER A 449 7.10 12.41 0.42
N GLY A 450 6.50 11.54 1.24
CA GLY A 450 5.25 11.82 1.91
C GLY A 450 4.01 11.69 1.02
N LEU A 451 4.16 11.08 -0.15
CA LEU A 451 3.07 10.60 -0.98
C LEU A 451 2.65 9.18 -0.56
N PHE A 452 1.50 8.74 -1.03
CA PHE A 452 0.98 7.42 -0.70
C PHE A 452 1.75 6.34 -1.50
N PRO A 453 2.39 5.37 -0.82
CA PRO A 453 3.08 4.27 -1.49
C PRO A 453 2.09 3.24 -2.05
N GLU A 454 2.51 2.49 -3.06
CA GLU A 454 1.74 1.46 -3.76
C GLU A 454 0.42 1.95 -4.37
N GLU A 455 0.36 3.23 -4.72
CA GLU A 455 -0.76 3.80 -5.46
C GLU A 455 -0.39 5.05 -6.29
N PHE A 456 -1.32 5.45 -7.16
CA PHE A 456 -1.21 6.70 -7.91
C PHE A 456 -1.43 7.91 -7.01
N ASN A 457 -0.65 8.96 -7.24
CA ASN A 457 -0.75 10.24 -6.55
C ASN A 457 -0.87 11.35 -7.59
N GLN A 458 -1.83 12.26 -7.38
CA GLN A 458 -1.98 13.42 -8.28
C GLN A 458 -0.90 14.45 -7.99
N LEU A 459 0.02 14.64 -8.94
CA LEU A 459 0.97 15.74 -8.91
C LEU A 459 0.36 16.94 -9.65
N SER A 460 0.63 18.14 -9.16
CA SER A 460 0.11 19.39 -9.73
C SER A 460 1.20 20.44 -9.87
N PHE A 461 1.24 21.11 -11.02
CA PHE A 461 2.21 22.13 -11.39
C PHE A 461 1.46 23.40 -11.83
N THR A 462 1.57 24.47 -11.05
CA THR A 462 1.00 25.77 -11.44
C THR A 462 1.76 26.33 -12.63
N LEU A 463 1.05 26.60 -13.73
CA LEU A 463 1.67 27.06 -14.96
C LEU A 463 2.09 28.54 -14.85
N PRO A 464 3.35 28.89 -15.17
CA PRO A 464 3.75 30.29 -15.32
C PRO A 464 2.92 30.98 -16.41
N ALA A 465 2.59 32.27 -16.26
CA ALA A 465 1.69 32.99 -17.18
C ALA A 465 2.08 32.89 -18.67
N SER A 466 3.38 32.83 -18.99
CA SER A 466 3.87 32.66 -20.37
C SER A 466 3.49 31.32 -20.99
N VAL A 467 3.21 30.29 -20.20
CA VAL A 467 2.89 28.95 -20.66
C VAL A 467 1.48 28.87 -21.23
N PRO A 468 0.40 29.24 -20.50
CA PRO A 468 -0.94 29.29 -21.08
C PRO A 468 -1.04 30.21 -22.29
N GLU A 469 -0.34 31.36 -22.29
CA GLU A 469 -0.28 32.27 -23.46
C GLU A 469 0.33 31.58 -24.68
N THR A 470 1.41 30.81 -24.49
CA THR A 470 2.05 30.05 -25.57
C THR A 470 1.16 28.91 -26.07
N LEU A 471 0.55 28.17 -25.14
CA LEU A 471 -0.29 27.01 -25.46
C LEU A 471 -1.63 27.40 -26.11
N ALA A 472 -2.13 28.62 -25.85
CA ALA A 472 -3.28 29.19 -26.55
C ALA A 472 -2.96 29.68 -27.98
N GLY A 473 -1.69 29.71 -28.36
CA GLY A 473 -1.21 30.10 -29.68
C GLY A 473 -1.33 28.98 -30.73
N VAL A 474 -0.52 29.08 -31.79
CA VAL A 474 -0.48 28.11 -32.92
C VAL A 474 0.92 27.53 -33.12
N ALA A 475 1.53 27.03 -32.05
CA ALA A 475 2.82 26.33 -32.12
C ALA A 475 2.62 24.85 -32.51
N SER A 476 3.50 24.33 -33.37
CA SER A 476 3.43 22.95 -33.90
C SER A 476 4.61 22.05 -33.49
N ASP A 477 5.49 22.55 -32.64
CA ASP A 477 6.74 21.91 -32.24
C ASP A 477 6.92 21.87 -30.73
N CYS A 478 5.80 21.88 -30.00
CA CYS A 478 5.80 21.82 -28.54
C CYS A 478 6.16 20.44 -28.03
N ARG A 479 6.79 20.37 -26.84
CA ARG A 479 7.16 19.15 -26.13
C ARG A 479 7.04 19.34 -24.62
N PHE A 480 6.41 18.38 -23.97
CA PHE A 480 6.48 18.23 -22.53
C PHE A 480 7.69 17.38 -22.16
N THR A 481 8.36 17.75 -21.08
CA THR A 481 9.40 16.91 -20.47
C THR A 481 9.07 16.74 -19.00
N LEU A 482 8.92 15.49 -18.56
CA LEU A 482 8.88 15.13 -17.15
C LEU A 482 10.27 14.62 -16.74
N SER A 483 10.82 15.12 -15.64
CA SER A 483 12.07 14.61 -15.08
C SER A 483 11.77 13.85 -13.81
N LEU A 484 11.98 12.53 -13.83
CA LEU A 484 11.94 11.69 -12.64
C LEU A 484 13.35 11.64 -12.04
N ILE A 485 13.46 12.01 -10.77
CA ILE A 485 14.69 11.91 -10.00
C ILE A 485 14.42 10.95 -8.85
N SER A 486 15.04 9.76 -8.85
CA SER A 486 14.77 8.71 -7.86
C SER A 486 15.99 7.85 -7.52
N ASN A 487 15.93 7.12 -6.40
CA ASN A 487 16.97 6.16 -6.03
C ASN A 487 16.92 4.91 -6.91
N SER A 488 18.07 4.32 -7.18
CA SER A 488 18.16 2.98 -7.78
C SER A 488 17.62 1.93 -6.80
N GLY A 489 16.88 0.94 -7.32
CA GLY A 489 16.36 -0.17 -6.51
C GLY A 489 14.94 0.01 -6.00
N SER A 490 14.28 1.12 -6.35
CA SER A 490 12.90 1.43 -5.92
C SER A 490 11.80 0.79 -6.79
N GLY A 491 12.14 -0.13 -7.70
CA GLY A 491 11.18 -0.61 -8.71
C GLY A 491 10.95 0.41 -9.85
N ALA A 492 9.76 0.42 -10.42
CA ALA A 492 9.37 1.34 -11.49
C ALA A 492 8.28 2.30 -11.02
N PHE A 493 8.41 3.56 -11.40
CA PHE A 493 7.35 4.56 -11.24
C PHE A 493 6.46 4.50 -12.46
N LEU A 494 5.15 4.69 -12.28
CA LEU A 494 4.19 4.75 -13.38
C LEU A 494 3.68 6.17 -13.52
N PHE A 495 3.59 6.66 -14.75
CA PHE A 495 3.01 7.96 -15.08
C PHE A 495 1.74 7.73 -15.88
N ASP A 496 0.70 8.44 -15.52
CA ASP A 496 -0.60 8.30 -16.16
C ASP A 496 -1.41 9.60 -16.10
N ARG A 497 -2.43 9.71 -16.94
CA ARG A 497 -3.44 10.79 -16.95
C ARG A 497 -2.85 12.22 -16.85
N LEU A 498 -1.87 12.55 -17.69
CA LEU A 498 -1.39 13.94 -17.80
C LEU A 498 -2.51 14.82 -18.38
N GLY A 499 -2.69 16.03 -17.85
CA GLY A 499 -3.73 16.94 -18.35
C GLY A 499 -3.80 18.24 -17.58
N PHE A 500 -4.83 19.04 -17.86
CA PHE A 500 -5.04 20.34 -17.21
C PHE A 500 -6.22 20.29 -16.24
N LEU A 501 -6.06 20.93 -15.08
CA LEU A 501 -7.15 21.16 -14.14
C LEU A 501 -7.89 22.46 -14.47
N PRO A 502 -9.24 22.49 -14.41
CA PRO A 502 -10.08 23.65 -14.74
C PRO A 502 -9.70 24.98 -14.09
#